data_AF-A0A947HM01-F1
#
_entry.id   AF-A0A947HM01-F1
#
_cell.length_a   1.000
_cell.length_b   1.000
_cell.length_c   1.000
_cell.angle_alpha   90.00
_cell.angle_beta   90.00
_cell.angle_gamma   90.00
#
_symmetry.space_group_name_H-M   'P 1'
#
loop_
_entity.id
_entity.type
_entity.pdbx_description
1 polymer ?
#
loop_
_entity_poly.entity_id
_entity_poly.type
_entity_poly.pdbx_seq_one_letter_code
_entity_poly.pdbx_strand_id
1 'polypeptide(L)'
;ALKVFYRWDFTKSEQDEKCYVSVIDLDSVDEYGRRADVEWKLRGLLLEPDQARSLVMGWAQDIFRRYGRPYELLRLKTGRAGWFLRPGSTVTIDLDHVPTTEGTRGLDRLGVVLQASKTYSGDDPGAVVDVVFERPDRASTYAPSARVDAYNAAAPSITLSATDFSRSGELDYEHFDSGDAVWVYLDQADASTRVQRTIVSRAGAVCTLSATVPGLVAGATTLVVGADYGSAQASQRQHAHIAPNTLVFGTSPTDPFVYA
;
A
#
# COMPACT_ATOMS: atom_id res chain seq x y z
N ALA A 1 -7.73 -4.82 -18.11
CA ALA A 1 -6.52 -5.64 -18.25
C ALA A 1 -5.52 -4.90 -19.13
N LEU A 2 -4.24 -4.89 -18.76
CA LEU A 2 -3.17 -4.26 -19.52
C LEU A 2 -2.41 -5.33 -20.30
N LYS A 3 -2.10 -5.09 -21.57
CA LYS A 3 -1.27 -5.97 -22.41
C LYS A 3 -0.17 -5.16 -23.05
N VAL A 4 1.05 -5.68 -23.01
CA VAL A 4 2.22 -5.04 -23.60
C VAL A 4 2.91 -6.02 -24.52
N PHE A 5 2.93 -5.68 -25.81
CA PHE A 5 3.63 -6.43 -26.83
C PHE A 5 5.05 -5.93 -26.94
N TYR A 6 6.00 -6.84 -26.76
CA TYR A 6 7.44 -6.58 -26.79
C TYR A 6 8.11 -7.59 -27.70
N ARG A 7 9.24 -7.20 -28.31
CA ARG A 7 9.91 -7.85 -29.46
C ARG A 7 9.44 -7.30 -30.81
N TRP A 8 10.37 -6.62 -31.48
CA TRP A 8 10.25 -6.15 -32.85
C TRP A 8 11.22 -6.93 -33.74
N ASP A 9 10.74 -7.44 -34.87
CA ASP A 9 11.56 -8.02 -35.93
C ASP A 9 11.74 -6.95 -37.01
N PHE A 10 12.97 -6.48 -37.24
CA PHE A 10 13.20 -5.41 -38.21
C PHE A 10 12.85 -5.79 -39.66
N THR A 11 12.70 -7.09 -39.93
CA THR A 11 12.33 -7.62 -41.24
C THR A 11 10.82 -7.78 -41.42
N LYS A 12 10.06 -7.73 -40.32
CA LYS A 12 8.60 -7.81 -40.32
C LYS A 12 8.08 -6.53 -39.69
N SER A 13 7.47 -5.67 -40.49
CA SER A 13 6.85 -4.41 -40.05
C SER A 13 5.75 -4.56 -38.99
N GLU A 14 5.52 -5.76 -38.48
CA GLU A 14 4.51 -6.15 -37.51
C GLU A 14 5.20 -6.71 -36.25
N GLN A 15 4.75 -6.24 -35.09
CA GLN A 15 5.14 -6.85 -33.82
C GLN A 15 4.53 -8.24 -33.72
N ASP A 16 5.29 -9.20 -33.20
CA ASP A 16 4.77 -10.55 -32.99
C ASP A 16 3.83 -10.52 -31.76
N GLU A 17 2.52 -10.62 -31.99
CA GLU A 17 1.52 -10.69 -30.92
C GLU A 17 1.72 -11.91 -30.00
N LYS A 18 2.65 -12.82 -30.33
CA LYS A 18 3.04 -13.97 -29.52
C LYS A 18 3.91 -13.61 -28.30
N CYS A 19 4.59 -12.46 -28.30
CA CYS A 19 5.42 -12.03 -27.17
C CYS A 19 4.77 -10.83 -26.47
N TYR A 20 4.07 -11.11 -25.37
CA TYR A 20 3.42 -10.07 -24.58
C TYR A 20 3.43 -10.37 -23.08
N VAL A 21 3.43 -9.31 -22.28
CA VAL A 21 3.12 -9.37 -20.85
C VAL A 21 1.72 -8.81 -20.66
N SER A 22 0.86 -9.53 -19.94
CA SER A 22 -0.40 -8.97 -19.47
C SER A 22 -0.36 -8.74 -17.97
N VAL A 23 -0.85 -7.58 -17.54
CA VAL A 23 -1.00 -7.21 -16.14
C VAL A 23 -2.48 -6.92 -15.89
N ILE A 24 -3.05 -7.56 -14.87
CA ILE A 24 -4.45 -7.35 -14.49
C ILE A 24 -4.44 -7.02 -13.00
N ASP A 25 -5.11 -5.93 -12.64
CA ASP A 25 -5.45 -5.62 -11.25
C ASP A 25 -6.70 -6.46 -10.90
N LEU A 26 -6.48 -7.61 -10.28
CA LEU A 26 -7.56 -8.56 -9.94
C LEU A 26 -8.51 -7.95 -8.89
N ASP A 27 -7.98 -7.21 -7.92
CA ASP A 27 -8.77 -6.57 -6.87
C ASP A 27 -9.75 -5.55 -7.47
N SER A 28 -9.28 -4.74 -8.42
CA SER A 28 -10.15 -3.83 -9.17
C SER A 28 -11.24 -4.57 -9.97
N VAL A 29 -10.89 -5.70 -10.58
CA VAL A 29 -11.84 -6.51 -11.36
C VAL A 29 -12.91 -7.12 -10.45
N ASP A 30 -12.53 -7.61 -9.28
CA ASP A 30 -13.43 -8.25 -8.34
C ASP A 30 -14.36 -7.23 -7.66
N GLU A 31 -13.85 -6.04 -7.31
CA GLU A 31 -14.64 -4.99 -6.64
C GLU A 31 -15.53 -4.18 -7.61
N TYR A 32 -15.04 -3.87 -8.82
CA TYR A 32 -15.69 -2.90 -9.73
C TYR A 32 -16.03 -3.46 -11.11
N GLY A 33 -15.69 -4.72 -11.38
CA GLY A 33 -15.81 -5.35 -12.68
C GLY A 33 -14.73 -4.90 -13.68
N ARG A 34 -14.56 -5.66 -14.76
CA ARG A 34 -13.62 -5.28 -15.83
C ARG A 34 -14.18 -4.13 -16.67
N ARG A 35 -13.62 -2.93 -16.50
CA ARG A 35 -14.12 -1.71 -17.18
C ARG A 35 -13.37 -1.31 -18.45
N ALA A 36 -12.05 -1.51 -18.51
CA ALA A 36 -11.23 -1.11 -19.65
C ALA A 36 -9.97 -1.98 -19.80
N ASP A 37 -9.50 -2.08 -21.05
CA ASP A 37 -8.23 -2.70 -21.39
C ASP A 37 -7.28 -1.67 -22.00
N VAL A 38 -6.01 -1.74 -21.62
CA VAL A 38 -4.95 -0.85 -22.13
C VAL A 38 -3.95 -1.71 -22.88
N GLU A 39 -3.70 -1.39 -24.14
CA GLU A 39 -2.74 -2.10 -24.97
C GLU A 39 -1.57 -1.20 -25.36
N TRP A 40 -0.35 -1.65 -25.06
CA TRP A 40 0.88 -0.97 -25.44
C TRP A 40 1.71 -1.79 -26.41
N LYS A 41 2.23 -1.10 -27.43
CA LYS A 41 3.05 -1.66 -28.48
C LYS A 41 4.44 -1.03 -28.40
N LEU A 42 5.40 -1.72 -27.80
CA LEU A 42 6.76 -1.20 -27.56
C LEU A 42 7.63 -1.34 -28.80
N ARG A 43 7.49 -0.39 -29.72
CA ARG A 43 8.21 -0.39 -31.00
C ARG A 43 9.70 -0.08 -30.78
N GLY A 44 10.58 -0.90 -31.36
CA GLY A 44 12.03 -0.70 -31.31
C GLY A 44 12.72 -1.17 -30.02
N LEU A 45 11.98 -1.68 -29.04
CA LEU A 45 12.54 -2.22 -27.80
C LEU A 45 12.70 -3.75 -27.92
N LEU A 46 13.96 -4.19 -27.86
CA LEU A 46 14.35 -5.60 -27.75
C LEU A 46 14.60 -5.91 -26.27
N LEU A 47 13.55 -6.35 -25.58
CA LEU A 47 13.62 -6.68 -24.16
C LEU A 47 13.44 -8.19 -23.98
N GLU A 48 14.25 -8.76 -23.08
CA GLU A 48 14.00 -10.10 -22.57
C GLU A 48 12.72 -10.12 -21.71
N PRO A 49 12.04 -11.28 -21.58
CA PRO A 49 10.78 -11.38 -20.86
C PRO A 49 10.78 -10.79 -19.44
N ASP A 50 11.83 -11.03 -18.65
CA ASP A 50 11.91 -10.54 -17.26
C ASP A 50 12.13 -9.02 -17.17
N GLN A 51 12.88 -8.45 -18.13
CA GLN A 51 13.09 -7.01 -18.24
C GLN A 51 11.81 -6.31 -18.68
N ALA A 52 11.12 -6.88 -19.68
CA ALA A 52 9.81 -6.40 -20.13
C ALA A 52 8.80 -6.45 -18.98
N ARG A 53 8.73 -7.55 -18.22
CA ARG A 53 7.84 -7.67 -17.07
C ARG A 53 8.09 -6.58 -16.01
N SER A 54 9.35 -6.36 -15.63
CA SER A 54 9.71 -5.38 -14.59
C SER A 54 9.36 -3.95 -15.02
N LEU A 55 9.69 -3.59 -16.27
CA LEU A 55 9.37 -2.27 -16.83
C LEU A 55 7.86 -2.05 -16.93
N VAL A 56 7.13 -3.05 -17.42
CA VAL A 56 5.68 -3.00 -17.59
C VAL A 56 4.97 -2.93 -16.25
N MET A 57 5.44 -3.64 -15.23
CA MET A 57 4.87 -3.53 -13.87
C MET A 57 4.96 -2.10 -13.34
N GLY A 58 6.08 -1.41 -13.51
CA GLY A 58 6.23 -0.01 -13.10
C GLY A 58 5.23 0.92 -13.81
N TRP A 59 5.10 0.79 -15.13
CA TRP A 59 4.13 1.61 -15.87
C TRP A 59 2.67 1.25 -15.59
N ALA A 60 2.38 -0.04 -15.39
CA ALA A 60 1.04 -0.52 -15.07
C ALA A 60 0.60 -0.02 -13.70
N GLN A 61 1.50 0.07 -12.72
CA GLN A 61 1.20 0.66 -11.41
C GLN A 61 0.74 2.12 -11.55
N ASP A 62 1.44 2.92 -12.36
CA ASP A 62 1.04 4.31 -12.62
C ASP A 62 -0.33 4.44 -13.28
N ILE A 63 -0.61 3.56 -14.26
CA ILE A 63 -1.91 3.54 -14.93
C ILE A 63 -3.01 3.06 -13.99
N PHE A 64 -2.86 1.93 -13.33
CA PHE A 64 -3.91 1.38 -12.46
C PHE A 64 -4.13 2.29 -11.25
N ARG A 65 -3.09 2.97 -10.76
CA ARG A 65 -3.22 4.04 -9.75
C ARG A 65 -4.21 5.10 -10.19
N ARG A 66 -4.14 5.52 -11.45
CA ARG A 66 -5.08 6.48 -12.00
C ARG A 66 -6.38 5.77 -12.38
N TYR A 67 -6.36 5.01 -13.45
CA TYR A 67 -7.55 4.59 -14.18
C TYR A 67 -8.12 3.25 -13.72
N GLY A 68 -7.46 2.56 -12.78
CA GLY A 68 -7.90 1.26 -12.27
C GLY A 68 -9.08 1.35 -11.30
N ARG A 69 -9.39 2.54 -10.76
CA ARG A 69 -10.44 2.72 -9.75
C ARG A 69 -11.31 3.93 -10.10
N PRO A 70 -12.58 3.97 -9.64
CA PRO A 70 -13.38 5.18 -9.74
C PRO A 70 -12.67 6.33 -9.00
N TYR A 71 -12.47 7.46 -9.67
CA TYR A 71 -11.96 8.65 -9.02
C TYR A 71 -13.06 9.31 -8.19
N GLU A 72 -12.73 9.67 -6.96
CA GLU A 72 -13.48 10.67 -6.22
C GLU A 72 -13.06 12.05 -6.73
N LEU A 73 -13.89 12.64 -7.59
CA LEU A 73 -13.70 13.99 -8.11
C LEU A 73 -14.60 14.96 -7.36
N LEU A 74 -13.98 15.96 -6.73
CA LEU A 74 -14.65 17.03 -6.03
C LEU A 74 -14.54 18.31 -6.85
N ARG A 75 -15.69 18.87 -7.21
CA ARG A 75 -15.78 20.19 -7.85
C ARG A 75 -16.04 21.26 -6.79
N LEU A 76 -15.07 22.13 -6.56
CA LEU A 76 -15.14 23.20 -5.57
C LEU A 76 -15.25 24.56 -6.24
N LYS A 77 -16.26 25.34 -5.87
CA LYS A 77 -16.31 26.77 -6.20
C LYS A 77 -15.56 27.54 -5.12
N THR A 78 -14.55 28.28 -5.53
CA THR A 78 -13.68 29.07 -4.65
C THR A 78 -13.75 30.54 -5.04
N GLY A 79 -13.48 31.43 -4.08
CA GLY A 79 -13.33 32.85 -4.35
C GLY A 79 -12.04 33.17 -5.11
N ARG A 80 -11.58 34.42 -5.02
CA ARG A 80 -10.34 34.89 -5.70
C ARG A 80 -9.09 34.11 -5.32
N ALA A 81 -9.07 33.44 -4.16
CA ALA A 81 -7.97 32.55 -3.75
C ALA A 81 -7.73 31.41 -4.76
N GLY A 82 -8.78 30.94 -5.46
CA GLY A 82 -8.66 29.91 -6.48
C GLY A 82 -7.89 30.34 -7.73
N TRP A 83 -7.65 31.64 -7.93
CA TRP A 83 -6.80 32.11 -9.04
C TRP A 83 -5.34 31.70 -8.88
N PHE A 84 -4.89 31.39 -7.67
CA PHE A 84 -3.53 30.92 -7.41
C PHE A 84 -3.38 29.41 -7.66
N LEU A 85 -4.49 28.67 -7.69
CA LEU A 85 -4.48 27.25 -7.97
C LEU A 85 -4.22 27.00 -9.46
N ARG A 86 -3.42 25.97 -9.73
CA ARG A 86 -3.06 25.49 -11.07
C ARG A 86 -3.27 23.97 -11.14
N PRO A 87 -3.48 23.39 -12.33
CA PRO A 87 -3.36 21.95 -12.51
C PRO A 87 -2.04 21.45 -11.92
N GLY A 88 -2.09 20.41 -11.08
CA GLY A 88 -0.95 19.87 -10.33
C GLY A 88 -0.69 20.53 -8.97
N SER A 89 -1.40 21.60 -8.60
CA SER A 89 -1.33 22.15 -7.24
C SER A 89 -1.93 21.16 -6.24
N THR A 90 -1.21 20.95 -5.15
CA THR A 90 -1.70 20.17 -4.01
C THR A 90 -2.59 21.04 -3.12
N VAL A 91 -3.73 20.49 -2.70
CA VAL A 91 -4.67 21.14 -1.79
C VAL A 91 -5.05 20.16 -0.68
N THR A 92 -5.16 20.64 0.56
CA THR A 92 -5.76 19.88 1.65
C THR A 92 -7.24 20.23 1.72
N ILE A 93 -8.10 19.23 1.69
CA ILE A 93 -9.55 19.37 1.80
C ILE A 93 -9.94 18.83 3.16
N ASP A 94 -10.46 19.73 3.99
CA ASP A 94 -11.07 19.43 5.28
C ASP A 94 -12.56 19.74 5.19
N LEU A 95 -13.40 18.71 5.27
CA LEU A 95 -14.86 18.80 5.26
C LEU A 95 -15.41 18.18 6.54
N ASP A 96 -15.72 19.02 7.52
CA ASP A 96 -16.31 18.56 8.76
C ASP A 96 -17.75 18.04 8.54
N HIS A 97 -18.12 16.99 9.28
CA HIS A 97 -19.46 16.38 9.31
C HIS A 97 -20.06 15.92 7.97
N VAL A 98 -19.26 15.73 6.92
CA VAL A 98 -19.74 15.12 5.67
C VAL A 98 -19.81 13.60 5.82
N PRO A 99 -20.93 12.95 5.44
CA PRO A 99 -21.01 11.50 5.40
C PRO A 99 -20.07 10.95 4.34
N THR A 100 -19.09 10.14 4.76
CA THR A 100 -18.18 9.42 3.86
C THR A 100 -18.45 7.92 3.95
N THR A 101 -17.82 7.15 3.07
CA THR A 101 -17.81 5.67 3.15
C THR A 101 -17.14 5.15 4.44
N GLU A 102 -16.39 6.01 5.15
CA GLU A 102 -15.69 5.72 6.41
C GLU A 102 -16.49 6.20 7.66
N GLY A 103 -17.64 6.88 7.48
CA GLY A 103 -18.54 7.32 8.56
C GLY A 103 -18.87 8.83 8.55
N THR A 104 -19.41 9.34 9.66
CA THR A 104 -19.90 10.73 9.80
C THR A 104 -18.90 11.71 10.43
N ARG A 105 -17.62 11.33 10.53
CA ARG A 105 -16.56 12.14 11.18
C ARG A 105 -15.93 13.22 10.28
N GLY A 106 -16.46 13.45 9.08
CA GLY A 106 -15.87 14.38 8.11
C GLY A 106 -14.77 13.75 7.26
N LEU A 107 -14.12 14.57 6.43
CA LEU A 107 -13.11 14.19 5.45
C LEU A 107 -11.91 15.13 5.55
N ASP A 108 -10.76 14.62 5.99
CA ASP A 108 -9.47 15.32 5.90
C ASP A 108 -8.55 14.56 4.94
N ARG A 109 -8.41 15.08 3.71
CA ARG A 109 -7.63 14.42 2.65
C ARG A 109 -6.85 15.42 1.80
N LEU A 110 -5.66 14.99 1.39
CA LEU A 110 -4.91 15.67 0.35
C LEU A 110 -5.56 15.37 -1.02
N GLY A 111 -5.58 16.39 -1.87
CA GLY A 111 -6.01 16.28 -3.26
C GLY A 111 -5.10 17.04 -4.20
N VAL A 112 -5.20 16.72 -5.47
CA VAL A 112 -4.49 17.39 -6.56
C VAL A 112 -5.50 18.04 -7.48
N VAL A 113 -5.30 19.32 -7.76
CA VAL A 113 -6.10 20.08 -8.71
C VAL A 113 -5.84 19.52 -10.11
N LEU A 114 -6.86 18.96 -10.75
CA LEU A 114 -6.78 18.53 -12.16
C LEU A 114 -7.03 19.71 -13.11
N GLN A 115 -8.00 20.54 -12.76
CA GLN A 115 -8.41 21.66 -13.58
C GLN A 115 -8.83 22.84 -12.70
N ALA A 116 -8.51 24.05 -13.16
CA ALA A 116 -8.95 25.29 -12.53
C ALA A 116 -9.52 26.21 -13.61
N SER A 117 -10.84 26.41 -13.60
CA SER A 117 -11.53 27.38 -14.44
C SER A 117 -11.63 28.70 -13.69
N LYS A 118 -11.08 29.78 -14.26
CA LYS A 118 -10.97 31.08 -13.58
C LYS A 118 -11.93 32.08 -14.21
N THR A 119 -12.71 32.72 -13.35
CA THR A 119 -13.63 33.80 -13.70
C THR A 119 -13.09 35.09 -13.10
N TYR A 120 -12.63 36.01 -13.95
CA TYR A 120 -11.98 37.25 -13.52
C TYR A 120 -12.96 38.43 -13.33
N SER A 121 -14.13 38.36 -13.96
CA SER A 121 -15.16 39.41 -13.94
C SER A 121 -16.57 38.80 -13.95
N GLY A 122 -17.56 39.59 -13.54
CA GLY A 122 -18.95 39.15 -13.35
C GLY A 122 -19.34 39.14 -11.86
N ASP A 123 -20.55 38.64 -11.57
CA ASP A 123 -21.13 38.68 -10.23
C ASP A 123 -20.43 37.72 -9.24
N ASP A 124 -19.75 36.69 -9.75
CA ASP A 124 -19.03 35.69 -8.94
C ASP A 124 -17.56 35.52 -9.41
N PRO A 125 -16.67 36.51 -9.15
CA PRO A 125 -15.26 36.39 -9.49
C PRO A 125 -14.55 35.39 -8.58
N GLY A 126 -13.84 34.43 -9.17
CA GLY A 126 -13.19 33.34 -8.44
C GLY A 126 -12.71 32.22 -9.35
N ALA A 127 -12.63 30.99 -8.83
CA ALA A 127 -12.31 29.83 -9.64
C ALA A 127 -13.15 28.61 -9.27
N VAL A 128 -13.52 27.82 -10.27
CA VAL A 128 -14.03 26.46 -10.08
C VAL A 128 -12.87 25.51 -10.27
N VAL A 129 -12.54 24.75 -9.24
CA VAL A 129 -11.45 23.77 -9.26
C VAL A 129 -12.01 22.36 -9.18
N ASP A 130 -11.56 21.52 -10.10
CA ASP A 130 -11.81 20.09 -10.08
C ASP A 130 -10.60 19.44 -9.40
N VAL A 131 -10.84 18.88 -8.22
CA VAL A 131 -9.84 18.24 -7.38
C VAL A 131 -10.11 16.75 -7.39
N VAL A 132 -9.07 15.96 -7.63
CA VAL A 132 -9.12 14.52 -7.36
C VAL A 132 -8.36 14.27 -6.07
N PHE A 133 -8.93 13.43 -5.22
CA PHE A 133 -8.21 12.87 -4.09
C PHE A 133 -7.15 11.91 -4.63
N GLU A 134 -5.98 12.44 -4.95
CA GLU A 134 -4.78 11.65 -5.07
C GLU A 134 -4.26 11.47 -3.64
N ARG A 135 -4.32 10.24 -3.11
CA ARG A 135 -3.68 9.93 -1.83
C ARG A 135 -2.24 10.47 -1.88
N PRO A 136 -1.76 11.24 -0.87
CA PRO A 136 -0.32 11.37 -0.70
C PRO A 136 0.21 9.95 -0.57
N ASP A 137 1.25 9.62 -1.33
CA ASP A 137 1.88 8.30 -1.40
C ASP A 137 1.41 7.33 -0.31
N ARG A 138 0.55 6.38 -0.68
CA ARG A 138 0.64 5.08 0.00
C ARG A 138 1.80 4.33 -0.61
N ALA A 139 3.00 4.82 -0.33
CA ALA A 139 4.21 4.02 -0.23
C ALA A 139 4.32 3.44 1.19
N SER A 140 3.19 3.17 1.88
CA SER A 140 3.27 2.41 3.12
C SER A 140 3.32 0.94 2.76
N THR A 141 4.54 0.53 2.49
CA THR A 141 5.11 -0.81 2.56
C THR A 141 5.08 -1.38 3.99
N TYR A 142 4.18 -0.88 4.83
CA TYR A 142 4.17 -1.12 6.27
C TYR A 142 3.63 -2.52 6.55
N ALA A 143 4.52 -3.38 7.03
CA ALA A 143 4.15 -4.60 7.71
C ALA A 143 3.99 -4.28 9.20
N PRO A 144 2.82 -4.55 9.81
CA PRO A 144 2.71 -4.58 11.26
C PRO A 144 3.86 -5.38 11.85
N SER A 145 4.66 -4.71 12.67
CA SER A 145 5.89 -5.27 13.22
C SER A 145 6.06 -4.87 14.68
N ALA A 146 6.62 -5.78 15.47
CA ALA A 146 6.90 -5.55 16.88
C ALA A 146 8.16 -6.30 17.31
N ARG A 147 8.92 -5.72 18.26
CA ARG A 147 10.03 -6.42 18.93
C ARG A 147 9.46 -7.40 19.95
N VAL A 148 10.12 -8.53 20.15
CA VAL A 148 9.83 -9.45 21.27
C VAL A 148 10.68 -9.09 22.48
N ASP A 149 10.05 -8.49 23.49
CA ASP A 149 10.70 -8.11 24.77
C ASP A 149 10.84 -9.29 25.73
N ALA A 150 9.90 -10.23 25.70
CA ALA A 150 9.97 -11.44 26.51
C ALA A 150 9.37 -12.64 25.78
N TYR A 151 9.89 -13.83 26.07
CA TYR A 151 9.38 -15.09 25.56
C TYR A 151 9.26 -16.12 26.67
N ASN A 152 8.11 -16.80 26.72
CA ASN A 152 7.86 -17.92 27.60
C ASN A 152 7.67 -19.19 26.75
N ALA A 153 8.57 -20.16 26.91
CA ALA A 153 8.48 -21.44 26.22
C ALA A 153 7.55 -22.44 26.92
N ALA A 154 7.32 -22.31 28.23
CA ALA A 154 6.46 -23.22 28.99
C ALA A 154 4.98 -22.98 28.71
N ALA A 155 4.61 -21.72 28.49
CA ALA A 155 3.34 -21.31 27.94
C ALA A 155 3.66 -20.47 26.71
N PRO A 156 3.49 -20.98 25.48
CA PRO A 156 4.05 -20.41 24.26
C PRO A 156 3.53 -18.99 24.05
N SER A 157 4.22 -18.00 24.59
CA SER A 157 3.76 -16.62 24.58
C SER A 157 4.92 -15.68 24.44
N ILE A 158 4.71 -14.64 23.66
CA ILE A 158 5.65 -13.54 23.44
C ILE A 158 5.05 -12.26 24.00
N THR A 159 5.88 -11.43 24.61
CA THR A 159 5.51 -10.06 24.98
C THR A 159 6.10 -9.14 23.94
N LEU A 160 5.23 -8.41 23.26
CA LEU A 160 5.60 -7.48 22.21
C LEU A 160 5.92 -6.10 22.81
N SER A 161 6.91 -5.43 22.25
CA SER A 161 7.20 -4.05 22.61
C SER A 161 6.06 -3.11 22.20
N ALA A 162 6.02 -1.95 22.83
CA ALA A 162 4.94 -0.99 22.68
C ALA A 162 5.16 0.03 21.56
N THR A 163 6.38 0.50 21.31
CA THR A 163 6.59 1.72 20.49
C THR A 163 7.91 1.70 19.69
N ASP A 164 8.42 0.53 19.33
CA ASP A 164 9.68 0.47 18.57
C ASP A 164 9.46 0.72 17.07
N PHE A 165 8.29 0.39 16.52
CA PHE A 165 8.02 0.41 15.07
C PHE A 165 6.82 1.28 14.64
N SER A 166 5.91 1.59 15.54
CA SER A 166 4.73 2.44 15.32
C SER A 166 5.05 3.92 15.50
N ARG A 167 4.18 4.78 14.96
CA ARG A 167 4.29 6.24 15.12
C ARG A 167 3.78 6.66 16.50
N SER A 168 4.20 7.86 16.93
CA SER A 168 3.75 8.46 18.19
C SER A 168 2.22 8.43 18.32
N GLY A 169 1.72 7.78 19.38
CA GLY A 169 0.28 7.65 19.67
C GLY A 169 -0.35 6.30 19.30
N GLU A 170 0.38 5.43 18.61
CA GLU A 170 0.00 4.04 18.33
C GLU A 170 0.89 3.08 19.14
N LEU A 171 0.43 1.84 19.32
CA LEU A 171 1.19 0.79 20.00
C LEU A 171 1.41 -0.40 19.07
N ASP A 172 2.65 -0.87 18.93
CA ASP A 172 3.02 -1.92 17.96
C ASP A 172 2.19 -3.19 18.13
N TYR A 173 1.96 -3.59 19.38
CA TYR A 173 1.21 -4.80 19.73
C TYR A 173 -0.29 -4.69 19.42
N GLU A 174 -0.84 -3.48 19.25
CA GLU A 174 -2.25 -3.28 18.95
C GLU A 174 -2.61 -3.76 17.53
N HIS A 175 -1.61 -3.87 16.64
CA HIS A 175 -1.78 -4.31 15.26
C HIS A 175 -1.84 -5.84 15.08
N PHE A 176 -1.72 -6.61 16.17
CA PHE A 176 -1.80 -8.07 16.16
C PHE A 176 -2.99 -8.54 16.99
N ASP A 177 -3.71 -9.58 16.57
CA ASP A 177 -4.87 -10.10 17.27
C ASP A 177 -4.95 -11.63 17.23
N SER A 178 -5.89 -12.20 17.98
CA SER A 178 -6.17 -13.64 17.94
C SER A 178 -6.60 -14.07 16.54
N GLY A 179 -6.04 -15.18 16.06
CA GLY A 179 -6.27 -15.75 14.73
C GLY A 179 -5.23 -15.33 13.70
N ASP A 180 -4.36 -14.38 14.01
CA ASP A 180 -3.37 -13.88 13.06
C ASP A 180 -2.19 -14.83 12.86
N ALA A 181 -1.79 -15.02 11.60
CA ALA A 181 -0.54 -15.69 11.26
C ALA A 181 0.62 -14.69 11.26
N VAL A 182 1.70 -15.02 11.96
CA VAL A 182 2.88 -14.17 12.11
C VAL A 182 4.18 -14.94 11.82
N TRP A 183 5.15 -14.26 11.21
CA TRP A 183 6.55 -14.68 11.15
C TRP A 183 7.27 -14.18 12.40
N VAL A 184 7.93 -15.08 13.11
CA VAL A 184 8.84 -14.76 14.20
C VAL A 184 10.26 -14.93 13.69
N TYR A 185 11.04 -13.86 13.68
CA TYR A 185 12.43 -13.83 13.26
C TYR A 185 13.35 -14.00 14.47
N LEU A 186 14.26 -14.97 14.39
CA LEU A 186 15.17 -15.26 15.50
C LEU A 186 16.36 -14.29 15.52
N ASP A 187 16.76 -13.77 14.37
CA ASP A 187 17.86 -12.83 14.24
C ASP A 187 17.58 -11.76 13.16
N GLN A 188 17.51 -10.50 13.57
CA GLN A 188 17.48 -9.27 12.74
C GLN A 188 16.74 -9.40 11.41
N ALA A 189 15.51 -9.92 11.45
CA ALA A 189 14.68 -10.09 10.27
C ALA A 189 15.22 -11.02 9.16
N ASP A 190 16.20 -11.87 9.47
CA ASP A 190 16.72 -12.84 8.52
C ASP A 190 15.64 -13.85 8.14
N ALA A 191 15.22 -13.81 6.87
CA ALA A 191 14.20 -14.69 6.32
C ALA A 191 14.58 -16.19 6.39
N SER A 192 15.86 -16.53 6.54
CA SER A 192 16.31 -17.90 6.74
C SER A 192 16.03 -18.42 8.16
N THR A 193 15.87 -17.51 9.13
CA THR A 193 15.64 -17.84 10.54
C THR A 193 14.17 -17.82 10.96
N ARG A 194 13.27 -17.35 10.08
CA ARG A 194 11.88 -17.09 10.45
C ARG A 194 11.08 -18.37 10.66
N VAL A 195 10.18 -18.33 11.64
CA VAL A 195 9.26 -19.42 11.97
C VAL A 195 7.83 -18.90 11.99
N GLN A 196 6.91 -19.54 11.27
CA GLN A 196 5.50 -19.13 11.24
C GLN A 196 4.76 -19.64 12.48
N ARG A 197 3.97 -18.79 13.12
CA ARG A 197 3.05 -19.15 14.20
C ARG A 197 1.72 -18.43 14.05
N THR A 198 0.72 -18.91 14.77
CA THR A 198 -0.59 -18.24 14.86
C THR A 198 -0.75 -17.70 16.26
N ILE A 199 -1.25 -16.47 16.39
CA ILE A 199 -1.65 -15.91 17.68
C ILE A 199 -2.98 -16.53 18.06
N VAL A 200 -3.02 -17.27 19.17
CA VAL A 200 -4.23 -17.92 19.70
C VAL A 200 -5.06 -16.92 20.50
N SER A 201 -4.39 -16.08 21.29
CA SER A 201 -5.02 -15.06 22.13
C SER A 201 -4.07 -13.89 22.36
N ARG A 202 -4.63 -12.71 22.63
CA ARG A 202 -3.89 -11.51 23.03
C ARG A 202 -4.47 -10.94 24.32
N ALA A 203 -3.61 -10.59 25.26
CA ALA A 203 -3.95 -9.83 26.46
C ALA A 203 -2.97 -8.67 26.61
N GLY A 204 -3.38 -7.48 26.19
CA GLY A 204 -2.47 -6.33 26.06
C GLY A 204 -1.31 -6.66 25.11
N ALA A 205 -0.07 -6.45 25.57
CA ALA A 205 1.14 -6.73 24.82
C ALA A 205 1.53 -8.23 24.76
N VAL A 206 0.84 -9.10 25.51
CA VAL A 206 1.16 -10.53 25.56
C VAL A 206 0.33 -11.28 24.53
N CYS A 207 1.01 -11.90 23.56
CA CYS A 207 0.42 -12.75 22.54
C CYS A 207 0.76 -14.22 22.84
N THR A 208 -0.26 -15.06 22.98
CA THR A 208 -0.10 -16.52 23.07
C THR A 208 -0.05 -17.10 21.67
N LEU A 209 0.98 -17.88 21.36
CA LEU A 209 1.21 -18.54 20.09
C LEU A 209 0.64 -19.96 20.08
N SER A 210 0.34 -20.46 18.89
CA SER A 210 -0.18 -21.82 18.68
C SER A 210 0.80 -22.92 19.08
N ALA A 211 2.10 -22.62 19.08
CA ALA A 211 3.16 -23.52 19.51
C ALA A 211 4.40 -22.72 19.91
N THR A 212 5.30 -23.36 20.65
CA THR A 212 6.62 -22.81 20.98
C THR A 212 7.44 -22.55 19.73
N VAL A 213 8.31 -21.53 19.77
CA VAL A 213 9.29 -21.21 18.74
C VAL A 213 10.65 -21.76 19.20
N PRO A 214 11.20 -22.79 18.54
CA PRO A 214 12.50 -23.35 18.90
C PRO A 214 13.61 -22.32 18.72
N GLY A 215 14.52 -22.22 19.70
CA GLY A 215 15.69 -21.34 19.61
C GLY A 215 15.40 -19.85 19.76
N LEU A 216 14.16 -19.45 20.07
CA LEU A 216 13.81 -18.06 20.31
C LEU A 216 14.43 -17.55 21.62
N VAL A 217 15.21 -16.47 21.51
CA VAL A 217 15.73 -15.70 22.63
C VAL A 217 15.19 -14.30 22.48
N ALA A 218 14.36 -13.82 23.41
CA ALA A 218 13.81 -12.47 23.34
C ALA A 218 14.91 -11.40 23.43
N GLY A 219 14.75 -10.29 22.72
CA GLY A 219 15.73 -9.21 22.70
C GLY A 219 15.64 -8.29 21.47
N ALA A 220 16.63 -7.40 21.35
CA ALA A 220 16.69 -6.35 20.32
C ALA A 220 16.67 -6.87 18.86
N THR A 221 17.09 -8.12 18.64
CA THR A 221 17.17 -8.73 17.31
C THR A 221 15.96 -9.59 16.95
N THR A 222 15.03 -9.79 17.88
CA THR A 222 13.92 -10.71 17.72
C THR A 222 12.65 -9.95 17.38
N LEU A 223 12.10 -10.23 16.21
CA LEU A 223 11.06 -9.43 15.58
C LEU A 223 9.89 -10.30 15.17
N VAL A 224 8.69 -9.73 15.21
CA VAL A 224 7.44 -10.37 14.79
C VAL A 224 6.80 -9.52 13.72
N VAL A 225 6.37 -10.17 12.63
CA VAL A 225 5.72 -9.51 11.49
C VAL A 225 4.52 -10.34 11.04
N GLY A 226 3.50 -9.72 10.44
CA GLY A 226 2.43 -10.46 9.77
C GLY A 226 2.95 -11.46 8.72
N ALA A 227 2.39 -12.67 8.67
CA ALA A 227 2.94 -13.74 7.84
C ALA A 227 2.63 -13.60 6.35
N ASP A 228 1.36 -13.37 6.05
CA ASP A 228 0.81 -13.17 4.71
C ASP A 228 -0.54 -12.48 4.82
N TYR A 229 -0.78 -11.49 3.95
CA TYR A 229 -2.05 -10.78 3.82
C TYR A 229 -3.23 -11.73 3.60
N GLY A 230 -3.05 -12.80 2.81
CA GLY A 230 -4.10 -13.77 2.50
C GLY A 230 -4.66 -14.48 3.74
N SER A 231 -3.83 -14.62 4.79
CA SER A 231 -4.17 -15.29 6.06
C SER A 231 -4.43 -14.33 7.22
N ALA A 232 -4.21 -13.03 7.03
CA ALA A 232 -4.37 -12.00 8.07
C ALA A 232 -5.87 -11.76 8.41
N GLN A 233 -6.19 -11.49 9.67
CA GLN A 233 -7.55 -11.08 10.07
C GLN A 233 -7.84 -9.61 9.69
N ALA A 234 -9.10 -9.19 9.80
CA ALA A 234 -9.52 -7.82 9.48
C ALA A 234 -8.74 -6.74 10.27
N SER A 235 -8.40 -7.03 11.52
CA SER A 235 -7.59 -6.19 12.41
C SER A 235 -6.14 -6.00 11.93
N GLN A 236 -5.56 -6.98 11.23
CA GLN A 236 -4.26 -6.83 10.57
C GLN A 236 -4.40 -6.20 9.18
N ARG A 237 -5.43 -6.58 8.42
CA ARG A 237 -5.66 -6.07 7.06
C ARG A 237 -5.92 -4.58 7.01
N GLN A 238 -6.52 -3.99 8.05
CA GLN A 238 -6.68 -2.53 8.13
C GLN A 238 -5.34 -1.78 8.20
N HIS A 239 -4.27 -2.46 8.62
CA HIS A 239 -2.91 -1.89 8.77
C HIS A 239 -1.94 -2.41 7.70
N ALA A 240 -2.18 -3.59 7.13
CA ALA A 240 -1.41 -4.14 6.02
C ALA A 240 -1.83 -3.46 4.71
N HIS A 241 -0.95 -2.66 4.14
CA HIS A 241 -1.16 -2.04 2.83
C HIS A 241 -0.23 -2.70 1.81
N ILE A 242 -0.86 -3.22 0.75
CA ILE A 242 -0.28 -4.14 -0.22
C ILE A 242 0.98 -3.56 -0.85
N ALA A 243 2.08 -4.26 -0.65
CA ALA A 243 3.33 -4.10 -1.38
C ALA A 243 3.87 -5.50 -1.74
N PRO A 244 4.74 -5.62 -2.76
CA PRO A 244 5.26 -6.91 -3.20
C PRO A 244 6.00 -7.65 -2.06
N ASN A 245 5.98 -8.98 -2.08
CA ASN A 245 6.56 -9.85 -1.04
C ASN A 245 8.11 -9.83 -0.94
N THR A 246 8.76 -8.76 -1.38
CA THR A 246 10.20 -8.55 -1.26
C THR A 246 10.48 -7.71 -0.03
N LEU A 247 10.67 -8.32 1.14
CA LEU A 247 11.06 -7.58 2.34
C LEU A 247 12.42 -6.91 2.12
N VAL A 248 12.49 -5.59 2.28
CA VAL A 248 13.75 -4.83 2.29
C VAL A 248 13.83 -4.05 3.60
N PHE A 249 15.01 -4.05 4.19
CA PHE A 249 15.28 -3.33 5.44
C PHE A 249 14.96 -1.83 5.32
N GLY A 250 14.37 -1.26 6.38
CA GLY A 250 14.64 0.14 6.70
C GLY A 250 16.11 0.30 7.11
N THR A 251 16.70 1.46 6.92
CA THR A 251 18.13 1.73 7.13
C THR A 251 18.64 1.54 8.57
N SER A 252 17.74 1.34 9.54
CA SER A 252 18.01 1.18 10.98
C SER A 252 17.24 -0.01 11.59
N PRO A 253 17.72 -0.66 12.67
CA PRO A 253 17.00 -1.69 13.42
C PRO A 253 15.66 -1.23 14.04
N THR A 254 15.45 0.09 14.11
CA THR A 254 14.22 0.73 14.59
C THR A 254 13.35 1.25 13.45
N ASP A 255 13.79 1.12 12.20
CA ASP A 255 12.98 1.51 11.07
C ASP A 255 11.90 0.45 10.84
N PRO A 256 10.66 0.86 10.54
CA PRO A 256 9.58 -0.07 10.25
C PRO A 256 9.94 -0.95 9.05
N PHE A 257 9.42 -2.18 9.04
CA PHE A 257 9.55 -3.06 7.90
C PHE A 257 8.88 -2.47 6.66
N VAL A 258 9.62 -2.52 5.56
CA VAL A 258 9.21 -2.03 4.25
C VAL A 258 9.19 -3.24 3.29
N TYR A 259 8.02 -3.62 2.81
CA TYR A 259 7.87 -4.43 1.59
C TYR A 259 8.30 -3.61 0.35
N ALA A 260 9.28 -4.05 -0.42
CA ALA A 260 9.69 -3.43 -1.69
C ALA A 260 8.86 -3.91 -2.88
#